data_AF-A0A3N5YYD5-F1
#
_entry.id   AF-A0A3N5YYD5-F1
#
_cell.length_a   1.000
_cell.length_b   1.000
_cell.length_c   1.000
_cell.angle_alpha   90.00
_cell.angle_beta   90.00
_cell.angle_gamma   90.00
#
_symmetry.space_group_name_H-M   'P 1'
#
loop_
_entity.id
_entity.type
_entity.pdbx_description
1 polymer ?
#
loop_
_entity_poly.entity_id
_entity_poly.type
_entity_poly.pdbx_seq_one_letter_code
_entity_poly.pdbx_strand_id
1 'polypeptide(L)'
;MSEAGVEREIGQFIDLYIGRVLTARHRQVSLRGRKCRAAIMHTLLGYEVKAGRKRITCPDLITARYLRAFAETGVATVRIPYDPTVTRGIVGEIESGLEQIRRASGEAPESCRKAYRRLRQKLQKAEQEQLSGTLVSQKSP
;
A
#
# COMPACT_ATOMS: atom_id res chain seq x y z
N MET A 1 -2.45 24.47 -3.61
CA MET A 1 -1.80 23.43 -4.44
C MET A 1 -2.89 22.68 -5.22
N SER A 2 -2.66 22.38 -6.50
CA SER A 2 -3.74 21.99 -7.42
C SER A 2 -4.15 20.52 -7.28
N GLU A 3 -5.44 20.26 -7.43
CA GLU A 3 -6.04 18.93 -7.44
C GLU A 3 -5.41 18.00 -8.50
N ALA A 4 -4.95 18.59 -9.62
CA ALA A 4 -4.21 17.89 -10.67
C ALA A 4 -2.86 17.32 -10.20
N GLY A 5 -2.18 17.98 -9.26
CA GLY A 5 -0.92 17.48 -8.69
C GLY A 5 -1.14 16.20 -7.90
N VAL A 6 -2.13 16.20 -7.00
CA VAL A 6 -2.49 15.01 -6.21
C VAL A 6 -2.86 13.83 -7.12
N GLU A 7 -3.62 14.09 -8.18
CA GLU A 7 -4.06 13.05 -9.10
C GLU A 7 -2.88 12.39 -9.84
N ARG A 8 -1.88 13.20 -10.23
CA ARG A 8 -0.63 12.72 -10.84
C ARG A 8 0.15 11.82 -9.90
N GLU A 9 0.39 12.28 -8.66
CA GLU A 9 1.14 11.50 -7.67
C GLU A 9 0.44 10.18 -7.34
N ILE A 10 -0.89 10.20 -7.22
CA ILE A 10 -1.68 8.98 -7.04
C ILE A 10 -1.52 8.06 -8.27
N GLY A 11 -1.59 8.60 -9.49
CA GLY A 11 -1.39 7.81 -10.71
C GLY A 11 -0.06 7.07 -10.72
N GLN A 12 1.05 7.79 -10.49
CA GLN A 12 2.39 7.21 -10.43
C GLN A 12 2.52 6.14 -9.35
N PHE A 13 1.94 6.36 -8.17
CA PHE A 13 1.92 5.36 -7.11
C PHE A 13 1.19 4.08 -7.52
N ILE A 14 0.05 4.22 -8.21
CA ILE A 14 -0.75 3.08 -8.69
C ILE A 14 0.02 2.31 -9.76
N ASP A 15 0.67 3.00 -10.72
CA ASP A 15 1.44 2.36 -11.79
C ASP A 15 2.62 1.55 -11.22
N LEU A 16 3.33 2.10 -10.22
CA LEU A 16 4.37 1.39 -9.48
C LEU A 16 3.82 0.13 -8.81
N TYR A 17 2.70 0.26 -8.08
CA TYR A 17 2.08 -0.86 -7.37
C TYR A 17 1.63 -1.95 -8.35
N ILE A 18 0.98 -1.60 -9.45
CA ILE A 18 0.57 -2.55 -10.49
C ILE A 18 1.81 -3.24 -11.07
N GLY A 19 2.76 -2.46 -11.60
CA GLY A 19 3.89 -2.97 -12.35
C GLY A 19 4.88 -3.82 -11.55
N ARG A 20 4.94 -3.63 -10.23
CA ARG A 20 5.89 -4.33 -9.35
C ARG A 20 5.26 -5.31 -8.38
N VAL A 21 4.05 -5.03 -7.88
CA VAL A 21 3.39 -5.87 -6.87
C VAL A 21 2.38 -6.80 -7.51
N LEU A 22 1.46 -6.27 -8.32
CA LEU A 22 0.34 -7.05 -8.85
C LEU A 22 0.73 -7.97 -10.02
N THR A 23 1.83 -7.67 -10.71
CA THR A 23 2.42 -8.53 -11.74
C THR A 23 3.15 -9.75 -11.16
N ALA A 24 3.60 -9.69 -9.90
CA ALA A 24 4.29 -10.78 -9.23
C ALA A 24 3.33 -11.69 -8.47
N ARG A 25 3.72 -12.95 -8.23
CA ARG A 25 2.97 -13.81 -7.31
C ARG A 25 2.99 -13.19 -5.91
N HIS A 26 1.82 -12.98 -5.34
CA HIS A 26 1.65 -12.27 -4.08
C HIS A 26 0.69 -12.97 -3.13
N ARG A 27 0.86 -12.71 -1.83
CA ARG A 27 -0.14 -13.02 -0.79
C ARG A 27 -0.90 -11.78 -0.38
N GLN A 28 -2.08 -11.97 0.20
CA GLN A 28 -2.88 -10.90 0.78
C GLN A 28 -2.65 -10.84 2.29
N VAL A 29 -2.44 -9.64 2.82
CA VAL A 29 -2.39 -9.39 4.27
C VAL A 29 -3.49 -8.43 4.66
N SER A 30 -4.27 -8.81 5.67
CA SER A 30 -5.34 -7.98 6.20
C SER A 30 -4.78 -6.90 7.12
N LEU A 31 -5.14 -5.66 6.85
CA LEU A 31 -4.82 -4.46 7.62
C LEU A 31 -6.02 -4.03 8.49
N ARG A 32 -5.98 -2.80 9.03
CA ARG A 32 -7.07 -2.23 9.85
C ARG A 32 -8.27 -1.75 9.02
N GLY A 33 -8.08 -1.37 7.75
CA GLY A 33 -9.15 -0.81 6.91
C GLY A 33 -9.54 0.64 7.22
N ARG A 34 -8.78 1.32 8.08
CA ARG A 34 -8.99 2.73 8.42
C ARG A 34 -7.65 3.41 8.61
N LYS A 35 -7.50 4.62 8.05
CA LYS A 35 -6.30 5.44 8.21
C LYS A 35 -6.01 5.60 9.70
N CYS A 36 -4.79 5.26 10.08
CA CYS A 36 -4.29 5.39 11.45
C CYS A 36 -2.78 5.60 11.41
N ARG A 37 -2.20 6.08 12.50
CA ARG A 37 -0.74 6.00 12.67
C ARG A 37 -0.37 4.55 12.90
N ALA A 38 0.69 4.09 12.25
CA ALA A 38 1.26 2.77 12.45
C ALA A 38 2.70 2.90 12.97
N ALA A 39 3.08 2.02 13.88
CA ALA A 39 4.42 1.98 14.46
C ALA A 39 5.04 0.61 14.23
N ILE A 40 6.33 0.58 13.89
CA ILE A 40 7.13 -0.64 13.85
C ILE A 40 7.65 -0.89 15.26
N MET A 41 7.41 -2.09 15.77
CA MET A 41 7.89 -2.56 17.06
C MET A 41 8.98 -3.60 16.81
N HIS A 42 10.14 -3.37 17.42
CA HIS A 42 11.21 -4.36 17.46
C HIS A 42 10.91 -5.31 18.62
N THR A 43 10.83 -6.60 18.32
CA THR A 43 10.55 -7.65 19.31
C THR A 43 11.69 -8.66 19.31
N LEU A 44 11.71 -9.55 20.31
CA LEU A 44 12.71 -10.61 20.38
C LEU A 44 12.65 -11.59 19.20
N LEU A 45 11.46 -11.75 18.60
CA LEU A 45 11.20 -12.70 17.51
C LEU A 45 11.13 -12.04 16.13
N GLY A 46 11.50 -10.77 16.02
CA GLY A 46 11.49 -10.03 14.76
C GLY A 46 10.77 -8.69 14.88
N TYR A 47 9.80 -8.44 14.01
CA TYR A 47 9.15 -7.15 13.88
C TYR A 47 7.63 -7.29 13.97
N GLU A 48 6.98 -6.30 14.55
CA GLU A 48 5.52 -6.15 14.48
C GLU A 48 5.15 -4.76 13.97
N VAL A 49 4.06 -4.68 13.19
CA VAL A 49 3.43 -3.39 12.86
C VAL A 49 2.18 -3.23 13.71
N LYS A 50 2.18 -2.23 14.59
CA LYS A 50 1.03 -1.84 15.40
C LYS A 50 0.25 -0.74 14.69
N ALA A 51 -0.94 -1.08 14.18
CA ALA A 51 -1.87 -0.18 13.51
C ALA A 51 -3.18 -0.07 14.31
N GLY A 52 -3.25 0.94 15.18
CA GLY A 52 -4.33 1.05 16.18
C GLY A 52 -4.34 -0.15 17.13
N ARG A 53 -5.45 -0.92 17.14
CA ARG A 53 -5.60 -2.14 17.95
C ARG A 53 -5.08 -3.42 17.26
N LYS A 54 -4.69 -3.34 15.99
CA LYS A 54 -4.22 -4.49 15.23
C LYS A 54 -2.69 -4.56 15.28
N ARG A 55 -2.14 -5.74 15.54
CA ARG A 55 -0.71 -6.06 15.43
C ARG A 55 -0.52 -7.05 14.30
N ILE A 56 0.52 -6.85 13.50
CA ILE A 56 0.84 -7.71 12.37
C ILE A 56 2.30 -8.12 12.52
N THR A 57 2.55 -9.40 12.75
CA THR A 57 3.89 -9.96 12.81
C THR A 57 4.52 -9.96 11.42
N CYS A 58 5.78 -9.56 11.35
CA CYS A 58 6.54 -9.40 10.12
C CYS A 58 7.84 -10.20 10.24
N PRO A 59 8.25 -10.92 9.18
CA PRO A 59 9.50 -11.68 9.20
C PRO A 59 10.76 -10.79 9.21
N ASP A 60 10.65 -9.56 8.71
CA ASP A 60 11.79 -8.65 8.57
C ASP A 60 11.33 -7.17 8.58
N LEU A 61 12.31 -6.26 8.71
CA LEU A 61 12.08 -4.80 8.75
C LEU A 61 11.51 -4.23 7.45
N ILE A 62 11.88 -4.78 6.30
CA ILE A 62 11.42 -4.32 4.99
C ILE A 62 9.91 -4.58 4.86
N THR A 63 9.48 -5.79 5.21
CA THR A 63 8.06 -6.15 5.27
C THR A 63 7.31 -5.27 6.27
N ALA A 64 7.91 -4.98 7.44
CA ALA A 64 7.30 -4.11 8.44
C ALA A 64 7.12 -2.66 7.93
N ARG A 65 8.12 -2.11 7.24
CA ARG A 65 8.06 -0.78 6.59
C ARG A 65 6.96 -0.74 5.53
N TYR A 66 6.94 -1.73 4.65
CA TYR A 66 5.91 -1.87 3.62
C TYR A 66 4.50 -1.90 4.22
N LEU A 67 4.28 -2.74 5.23
CA LEU A 67 2.98 -2.84 5.89
C LEU A 67 2.58 -1.58 6.65
N ARG A 68 3.54 -0.90 7.30
CA ARG A 68 3.30 0.39 7.95
C ARG A 68 2.81 1.42 6.93
N ALA A 69 3.48 1.54 5.78
CA ALA A 69 3.12 2.49 4.73
C ALA A 69 1.66 2.33 4.30
N PHE A 70 1.22 1.10 4.00
CA PHE A 70 -0.17 0.84 3.61
C PHE A 70 -1.18 0.94 4.77
N ALA A 71 -0.79 0.60 6.01
CA ALA A 71 -1.66 0.80 7.17
C ALA A 71 -2.02 2.29 7.37
N GLU A 72 -1.09 3.20 7.05
CA GLU A 72 -1.27 4.64 7.14
C GLU A 72 -2.16 5.22 6.02
N THR A 73 -2.39 4.50 4.92
CA THR A 73 -3.35 4.91 3.88
C THR A 73 -4.79 4.52 4.24
N GLY A 74 -4.95 3.49 5.08
CA GLY A 74 -6.25 3.00 5.53
C GLY A 74 -6.89 1.96 4.61
N VAL A 75 -6.11 1.30 3.77
CA VAL A 75 -6.57 0.10 3.04
C VAL A 75 -6.89 -1.04 4.01
N ALA A 76 -7.83 -1.91 3.61
CA ALA A 76 -8.26 -3.06 4.40
C ALA A 76 -7.38 -4.29 4.18
N THR A 77 -6.82 -4.40 2.99
CA THR A 77 -5.94 -5.47 2.55
C THR A 77 -4.82 -4.86 1.72
N VAL A 78 -3.68 -5.54 1.69
CA VAL A 78 -2.56 -5.19 0.82
C VAL A 78 -1.93 -6.46 0.26
N ARG A 79 -1.42 -6.40 -0.97
CA ARG A 79 -0.65 -7.48 -1.57
C ARG A 79 0.82 -7.36 -1.20
N ILE A 80 1.44 -8.49 -0.87
CA ILE A 80 2.88 -8.60 -0.62
C ILE A 80 3.42 -9.66 -1.57
N PRO A 81 4.40 -9.34 -2.43
CA PRO A 81 5.08 -10.32 -3.26
C PRO A 81 5.66 -11.47 -2.42
N TYR A 82 5.63 -12.69 -2.94
CA TYR A 82 6.30 -13.82 -2.28
C TYR A 82 7.82 -13.69 -2.31
N ASP A 83 8.35 -13.12 -3.39
CA ASP A 83 9.78 -12.81 -3.49
C ASP A 83 10.10 -11.57 -2.64
N PRO A 84 10.90 -11.70 -1.56
CA PRO A 84 11.25 -10.59 -0.68
C PRO A 84 12.13 -9.54 -1.37
N THR A 85 12.83 -9.88 -2.47
CA THR A 85 13.65 -8.91 -3.22
C THR A 85 12.80 -7.84 -3.90
N VAL A 86 11.58 -8.20 -4.34
CA VAL A 86 10.63 -7.25 -4.92
C VAL A 86 10.23 -6.22 -3.89
N THR A 87 9.79 -6.66 -2.70
CA THR A 87 9.40 -5.75 -1.61
C THR A 87 10.58 -4.87 -1.18
N ARG A 88 11.79 -5.43 -1.09
CA ARG A 88 13.03 -4.70 -0.78
C ARG A 88 13.34 -3.61 -1.81
N GLY A 89 13.15 -3.90 -3.09
CA GLY A 89 13.39 -2.94 -4.17
C GLY A 89 12.42 -1.76 -4.14
N ILE A 90 11.16 -1.98 -3.80
CA ILE A 90 10.10 -0.96 -3.97
C ILE A 90 9.72 -0.21 -2.69
N VAL A 91 10.11 -0.68 -1.50
CA VAL A 91 9.60 -0.11 -0.22
C VAL A 91 9.93 1.38 -0.08
N GLY A 92 11.11 1.81 -0.53
CA GLY A 92 11.51 3.21 -0.50
C GLY A 92 10.71 4.07 -1.47
N GLU A 93 10.39 3.55 -2.66
CA GLU A 93 9.56 4.22 -3.65
C GLU A 93 8.12 4.37 -3.16
N ILE A 94 7.57 3.34 -2.48
CA ILE A 94 6.25 3.41 -1.86
C ILE A 94 6.20 4.47 -0.77
N GLU A 95 7.16 4.47 0.16
CA GLU A 95 7.20 5.49 1.21
C GLU A 95 7.34 6.90 0.62
N SER A 96 8.23 7.08 -0.35
CA SER A 96 8.42 8.34 -1.06
C SER A 96 7.16 8.80 -1.79
N GLY A 97 6.48 7.90 -2.51
CA GLY A 97 5.24 8.20 -3.23
C GLY A 97 4.10 8.61 -2.29
N LEU A 98 3.96 7.95 -1.12
CA LEU A 98 2.98 8.37 -0.13
C LEU A 98 3.31 9.75 0.47
N GLU A 99 4.58 10.06 0.69
CA GLU A 99 5.02 11.39 1.12
C GLU A 99 4.76 12.45 0.06
N GLN A 100 4.98 12.14 -1.22
CA GLN A 100 4.67 13.02 -2.35
C GLN A 100 3.17 13.31 -2.45
N ILE A 101 2.31 12.27 -2.35
CA ILE A 101 0.86 12.43 -2.29
C ILE A 101 0.46 13.31 -1.09
N ARG A 102 1.06 13.10 0.09
CA ARG A 102 0.79 13.89 1.29
C ARG A 102 1.14 15.36 1.05
N ARG A 103 2.35 15.63 0.54
CA ARG A 103 2.81 17.00 0.20
C ARG A 103 1.91 17.65 -0.84
N ALA A 104 1.57 16.94 -1.91
CA ALA A 104 0.69 17.42 -2.98
C ALA A 104 -0.71 17.79 -2.44
N SER A 105 -1.22 17.05 -1.45
CA SER A 105 -2.53 17.30 -0.83
C SER A 105 -2.58 18.53 0.09
N GLY A 106 -1.43 19.13 0.40
CA GLY A 106 -1.32 20.26 1.32
C GLY A 106 -1.42 19.87 2.80
N GLU A 107 -1.33 20.88 3.67
CA GLU A 107 -1.24 20.69 5.12
C GLU A 107 -2.61 20.46 5.79
N ALA A 108 -3.70 20.84 5.11
CA ALA A 108 -5.05 20.70 5.63
C ALA A 108 -5.40 19.21 5.85
N PRO A 109 -5.81 18.81 7.08
CA PRO A 109 -6.12 17.42 7.38
C PRO A 109 -7.23 16.82 6.49
N GLU A 110 -8.19 17.64 6.06
CA GLU A 110 -9.28 17.21 5.19
C GLU A 110 -8.82 16.89 3.78
N SER A 111 -7.95 17.71 3.20
CA SER A 111 -7.35 17.49 1.88
C SER A 111 -6.52 16.21 1.85
N CYS A 112 -5.69 15.99 2.87
CA CYS A 112 -4.98 14.74 3.09
C CYS A 112 -5.95 13.54 3.12
N ARG A 113 -7.03 13.61 3.91
CA ARG A 113 -8.03 12.53 3.99
C ARG A 113 -8.70 12.26 2.64
N LYS A 114 -9.01 13.30 1.86
CA LYS A 114 -9.58 13.19 0.51
C LYS A 114 -8.61 12.49 -0.44
N ALA A 115 -7.32 12.87 -0.42
CA ALA A 115 -6.27 12.24 -1.22
C ALA A 115 -6.12 10.73 -0.91
N TYR A 116 -5.97 10.36 0.37
CA TYR A 116 -5.86 8.95 0.76
C TYR A 116 -7.15 8.15 0.49
N ARG A 117 -8.32 8.79 0.52
CA ARG A 117 -9.58 8.14 0.10
C ARG A 117 -9.53 7.77 -1.39
N ARG A 118 -9.09 8.69 -2.25
CA ARG A 118 -8.93 8.45 -3.70
C ARG A 118 -7.90 7.37 -3.98
N LEU A 119 -6.72 7.47 -3.34
CA LEU A 119 -5.67 6.46 -3.46
C LEU A 119 -6.19 5.06 -3.14
N ARG A 120 -6.90 4.91 -2.01
CA ARG A 120 -7.49 3.63 -1.60
C ARG A 120 -8.50 3.09 -2.62
N GLN A 121 -9.38 3.96 -3.15
CA GLN A 121 -10.35 3.55 -4.18
C GLN A 121 -9.64 3.03 -5.43
N LYS A 122 -8.58 3.71 -5.88
CA LYS A 122 -7.79 3.27 -7.04
C LYS A 122 -7.02 1.98 -6.77
N LEU A 123 -6.42 1.81 -5.59
CA LEU A 123 -5.76 0.56 -5.21
C LEU A 123 -6.75 -0.61 -5.22
N GLN A 124 -7.94 -0.43 -4.64
CA GLN A 124 -8.98 -1.46 -4.63
C GLN A 124 -9.44 -1.81 -6.05
N LYS A 125 -9.63 -0.80 -6.90
CA LYS A 125 -10.00 -1.00 -8.31
C LYS A 125 -8.91 -1.78 -9.06
N ALA A 126 -7.64 -1.40 -8.92
CA ALA A 126 -6.51 -2.08 -9.55
C ALA A 126 -6.39 -3.56 -9.10
N GLU A 127 -6.58 -3.83 -7.80
CA GLU A 127 -6.60 -5.21 -7.29
C GLU A 127 -7.78 -6.04 -7.84
N GLN A 128 -8.96 -5.43 -7.99
CA GLN A 128 -10.15 -6.09 -8.57
C GLN A 128 -10.00 -6.36 -10.07
N GLU A 129 -9.42 -5.43 -10.81
CA GLU A 129 -9.13 -5.58 -12.23
C GLU A 129 -8.12 -6.71 -12.46
N GLN A 130 -7.07 -6.81 -11.65
CA GLN A 130 -6.10 -7.90 -11.73
C GLN A 130 -6.73 -9.26 -11.41
N LEU A 131 -7.58 -9.33 -10.38
CA LEU A 131 -8.32 -10.55 -10.06
C LEU A 131 -9.24 -10.96 -11.20
N SER A 132 -10.01 -10.02 -11.75
CA SER A 132 -10.91 -10.27 -12.88
C SER A 132 -10.15 -10.70 -14.13
N GLY A 133 -9.04 -10.04 -14.46
CA GLY A 133 -8.19 -10.38 -15.61
C GLY A 133 -7.47 -11.73 -15.46
N THR A 134 -7.03 -12.07 -14.25
CA THR A 134 -6.43 -13.39 -13.95
C THR A 134 -7.49 -14.50 -14.01
N LEU A 135 -8.72 -14.24 -13.56
CA LEU A 135 -9.84 -15.18 -13.67
C LEU A 135 -10.27 -15.41 -15.13
N VAL A 136 -10.11 -14.42 -16.02
CA VAL A 136 -10.34 -14.58 -17.46
C VAL A 136 -9.22 -15.40 -18.11
N SER A 137 -7.96 -15.28 -17.67
CA SER A 137 -6.84 -16.06 -18.22
C SER A 137 -6.74 -17.50 -17.70
N GLN A 138 -7.45 -17.87 -16.63
CA GLN A 138 -7.48 -19.24 -16.10
C GLN A 138 -8.68 -20.09 -16.59
N LYS A 139 -9.53 -19.55 -17.48
CA LYS A 139 -10.55 -20.33 -18.18
C LYS A 139 -10.33 -20.23 -19.70
N SER A 140 -9.56 -21.18 -20.24
CA SER A 140 -9.65 -21.72 -21.61
C SER A 140 -8.37 -22.49 -21.97
N PRO A 141 -8.48 -23.59 -22.74
CA PRO A 141 -9.15 -24.87 -22.46
C PRO A 141 -8.22 -25.89 -21.79
#